data_AF-A0A918J5A3-F1
#
_entry.id   AF-A0A918J5A3-F1
#
_cell.length_a   1.000
_cell.length_b   1.000
_cell.length_c   1.000
_cell.angle_alpha   90.00
_cell.angle_beta   90.00
_cell.angle_gamma   90.00
#
_symmetry.space_group_name_H-M   'P 1'
#
loop_
_entity.id
_entity.type
_entity.pdbx_description
1 polymer ?
#
loop_
_entity_poly.entity_id
_entity_poly.type
_entity_poly.pdbx_seq_one_letter_code
_entity_poly.pdbx_strand_id
1 'polypeptide(L)'
;MVMLLVVTSLRGQTTNSGVLYVSKDTKFATVARFDNKESGEFYNDGEAFIYSHFNNDGILDYYGETGFTQFVGNAVQQLTGTKVSYLYDVFFNNSSNSVPFQLSGALDISGISDFYQGIVDNDNFGGSITFSRTGTHANTSNESHVDGMVYKAGSDKFTFPIGDGGFYRYAGISQPNAPSLYTAKFFYENSDGLYPHSQKVNSVDAIDHQEYWRIEKESNNMDEILITLSWSIDTTPSEFIAAAAQNSLTVVRWNEASNRWINEGGNINMDDQTVTTAVTGYGVYTFGILNEADILPCSLTVYNAVTPNGDGIHDSFVIDAGQTDCIRDLKVQIFNRWGVKVFESNNYGENGEVFKGYSTGRLTVNGTRQLPTGTYFYMVDYEYGDPSANTRYKQTGYLYLITD
;
A
#
# COMPACT_ATOMS: atom_id res chain seq x y z
N MET A 1 58.14 -26.38 -26.81
CA MET A 1 57.84 -25.48 -25.67
C MET A 1 56.42 -24.98 -25.86
N VAL A 2 55.46 -25.58 -25.15
CA VAL A 2 54.05 -25.15 -25.19
C VAL A 2 53.93 -23.98 -24.21
N MET A 3 53.61 -22.79 -24.73
CA MET A 3 53.38 -21.60 -23.92
C MET A 3 51.97 -21.72 -23.34
N LEU A 4 51.87 -22.01 -22.04
CA LEU A 4 50.60 -22.04 -21.32
C LEU A 4 50.19 -20.59 -21.04
N LEU A 5 49.17 -20.11 -21.74
CA LEU A 5 48.60 -18.78 -21.53
C LEU A 5 47.64 -18.86 -20.34
N VAL A 6 48.14 -18.49 -19.15
CA VAL A 6 47.32 -18.37 -17.95
C VAL A 6 46.53 -17.07 -18.08
N VAL A 7 45.25 -17.16 -18.43
CA VAL A 7 44.32 -16.03 -18.36
C VAL A 7 43.96 -15.84 -16.90
N THR A 8 44.61 -14.87 -16.23
CA THR A 8 44.18 -14.42 -14.90
C THR A 8 42.98 -13.50 -15.07
N SER A 9 41.83 -13.89 -14.52
CA SER A 9 40.70 -12.96 -14.41
C SER A 9 41.01 -11.93 -13.31
N LEU A 10 41.19 -10.67 -13.71
CA LEU A 10 41.26 -9.56 -12.76
C LEU A 10 39.83 -9.26 -12.30
N ARG A 11 39.51 -9.55 -11.04
CA ARG A 11 38.27 -9.06 -10.40
C ARG A 11 38.56 -7.66 -9.85
N GLY A 12 38.10 -6.63 -10.54
CA GLY A 12 38.14 -5.26 -10.04
C GLY A 12 37.23 -5.08 -8.82
N GLN A 13 37.53 -4.08 -7.98
CA GLN A 13 36.69 -3.65 -6.86
C GLN A 13 36.95 -2.18 -6.57
N THR A 14 35.88 -1.44 -6.25
CA THR A 14 35.96 -0.11 -5.64
C THR A 14 35.71 -0.27 -4.15
N THR A 15 36.74 -0.03 -3.34
CA THR A 15 36.63 -0.14 -1.87
C THR A 15 36.71 1.25 -1.26
N ASN A 16 35.71 1.63 -0.47
CA ASN A 16 35.79 2.80 0.40
C ASN A 16 36.18 2.37 1.82
N SER A 17 37.21 3.00 2.39
CA SER A 17 37.65 2.79 3.78
C SER A 17 37.88 4.09 4.55
N GLY A 18 37.48 5.22 3.95
CA GLY A 18 37.51 6.55 4.55
C GLY A 18 36.27 7.32 4.11
N VAL A 19 36.40 8.62 3.84
CA VAL A 19 35.25 9.45 3.41
C VAL A 19 35.20 9.56 1.89
N LEU A 20 34.09 9.13 1.32
CA LEU A 20 33.71 9.37 -0.08
C LEU A 20 32.46 10.25 -0.08
N TYR A 21 32.58 11.49 -0.58
CA TYR A 21 31.45 12.39 -0.74
C TYR A 21 31.22 12.72 -2.20
N VAL A 22 30.03 12.42 -2.71
CA VAL A 22 29.57 12.80 -4.05
C VAL A 22 28.67 14.01 -3.88
N SER A 23 29.23 15.20 -4.14
CA SER A 23 28.49 16.45 -4.03
C SER A 23 27.42 16.60 -5.12
N LYS A 24 26.45 17.49 -4.89
CA LYS A 24 25.46 17.89 -5.90
C LYS A 24 26.10 18.20 -7.27
N ASP A 25 25.39 17.84 -8.33
CA ASP A 25 25.81 18.00 -9.74
C ASP A 25 27.12 17.28 -10.10
N THR A 26 27.55 16.31 -9.28
CA THR A 26 28.74 15.48 -9.51
C THR A 26 28.33 14.05 -9.83
N LYS A 27 29.07 13.40 -10.73
CA LYS A 27 28.86 11.99 -11.09
C LYS A 27 29.96 11.11 -10.53
N PHE A 28 29.57 10.06 -9.85
CA PHE A 28 30.43 8.96 -9.42
C PHE A 28 29.96 7.67 -10.08
N ALA A 29 30.88 6.85 -10.58
CA ALA A 29 30.53 5.59 -11.19
C ALA A 29 31.51 4.49 -10.78
N THR A 30 30.97 3.33 -10.46
CA THR A 30 31.76 2.11 -10.20
C THR A 30 31.28 0.98 -11.09
N VAL A 31 32.16 0.55 -11.99
CA VAL A 31 31.89 -0.56 -12.92
C VAL A 31 32.06 -1.92 -12.23
N ALA A 32 33.02 -1.98 -11.30
CA ALA A 32 33.25 -3.14 -10.45
C ALA A 32 32.39 -3.07 -9.18
N ARG A 33 32.41 -4.15 -8.39
CA ARG A 33 31.72 -4.20 -7.10
C ARG A 33 32.12 -3.01 -6.22
N PHE A 34 31.15 -2.36 -5.61
CA PHE A 34 31.34 -1.30 -4.62
C PHE A 34 31.26 -1.88 -3.22
N ASP A 35 32.22 -1.54 -2.38
CA ASP A 35 32.34 -2.08 -1.02
C ASP A 35 32.69 -0.94 -0.05
N ASN A 36 31.66 -0.41 0.61
CA ASN A 36 31.82 0.54 1.70
C ASN A 36 32.08 -0.23 2.98
N LYS A 37 33.35 -0.23 3.42
CA LYS A 37 33.77 -0.96 4.62
C LYS A 37 33.18 -0.36 5.88
N GLU A 38 33.29 -1.10 6.99
CA GLU A 38 32.88 -0.62 8.32
C GLU A 38 33.51 0.72 8.71
N SER A 39 34.75 0.99 8.27
CA SER A 39 35.43 2.27 8.48
C SER A 39 35.10 3.34 7.42
N GLY A 40 34.31 2.98 6.41
CA GLY A 40 33.96 3.83 5.28
C GLY A 40 32.72 4.67 5.56
N GLU A 41 32.77 5.91 5.10
CA GLU A 41 31.65 6.85 5.09
C GLU A 41 31.38 7.23 3.64
N PHE A 42 30.20 6.91 3.13
CA PHE A 42 29.78 7.24 1.78
C PHE A 42 28.58 8.18 1.83
N TYR A 43 28.78 9.43 1.41
CA TYR A 43 27.74 10.44 1.35
C TYR A 43 27.39 10.75 -0.11
N ASN A 44 26.11 10.68 -0.48
CA ASN A 44 25.68 10.92 -1.86
C ASN A 44 24.60 12.01 -1.97
N ASP A 45 25.00 13.21 -2.41
CA ASP A 45 24.11 14.31 -2.81
C ASP A 45 24.11 14.55 -4.33
N GLY A 46 24.89 13.78 -5.10
CA GLY A 46 25.00 13.85 -6.56
C GLY A 46 24.42 12.61 -7.26
N GLU A 47 25.03 12.19 -8.37
CA GLU A 47 24.62 10.99 -9.11
C GLU A 47 25.65 9.86 -8.94
N ALA A 48 25.24 8.74 -8.34
CA ALA A 48 26.07 7.55 -8.16
C ALA A 48 25.57 6.38 -9.03
N PHE A 49 26.41 5.92 -9.97
CA PHE A 49 26.13 4.78 -10.83
C PHE A 49 26.82 3.52 -10.31
N ILE A 50 26.03 2.52 -9.92
CA ILE A 50 26.49 1.25 -9.37
C ILE A 50 26.20 0.14 -10.39
N TYR A 51 27.23 -0.28 -11.14
CA TYR A 51 27.03 -1.23 -12.24
C TYR A 51 27.14 -2.72 -11.87
N SER A 52 27.53 -3.01 -10.64
CA SER A 52 27.78 -4.36 -10.15
C SER A 52 27.28 -4.51 -8.72
N HIS A 53 27.79 -5.50 -7.98
CA HIS A 53 27.39 -5.72 -6.58
C HIS A 53 27.69 -4.50 -5.71
N PHE A 54 26.84 -4.29 -4.72
CA PHE A 54 26.89 -3.18 -3.79
C PHE A 54 26.91 -3.75 -2.37
N ASN A 55 27.89 -3.33 -1.57
CA ASN A 55 27.99 -3.69 -0.15
C ASN A 55 28.15 -2.45 0.72
N ASN A 56 27.34 -2.34 1.78
CA ASN A 56 27.46 -1.29 2.80
C ASN A 56 27.59 -1.85 4.23
N ASP A 57 28.81 -1.84 4.76
CA ASP A 57 29.10 -2.17 6.16
C ASP A 57 29.42 -0.93 7.02
N GLY A 58 29.56 0.24 6.39
CA GLY A 58 29.88 1.51 7.04
C GLY A 58 28.71 2.48 7.11
N ILE A 59 29.03 3.78 7.15
CA ILE A 59 28.02 4.84 7.06
C ILE A 59 27.70 5.07 5.59
N LEU A 60 26.41 5.05 5.26
CA LEU A 60 25.91 5.56 3.99
C LEU A 60 24.72 6.47 4.26
N ASP A 61 24.86 7.73 3.86
CA ASP A 61 23.85 8.75 4.07
C ASP A 61 23.91 9.84 2.98
N TYR A 62 23.11 10.89 3.15
CA TYR A 62 23.14 12.10 2.34
C TYR A 62 22.94 13.31 3.26
N TYR A 63 23.42 14.49 2.85
CA TYR A 63 23.20 15.72 3.60
C TYR A 63 22.06 16.56 3.03
N GLY A 64 21.87 16.48 1.71
CA GLY A 64 20.84 17.18 0.97
C GLY A 64 19.86 16.21 0.31
N GLU A 65 18.67 16.71 0.03
CA GLU A 65 17.60 15.99 -0.66
C GLU A 65 17.82 16.00 -2.20
N THR A 66 19.02 15.61 -2.66
CA THR A 66 19.40 15.61 -4.09
C THR A 66 20.15 14.37 -4.54
N GLY A 67 20.49 13.46 -3.63
CA GLY A 67 21.23 12.23 -3.95
C GLY A 67 20.43 11.32 -4.87
N PHE A 68 21.09 10.83 -5.93
CA PHE A 68 20.50 9.86 -6.86
C PHE A 68 21.41 8.65 -7.02
N THR A 69 20.94 7.48 -6.60
CA THR A 69 21.70 6.22 -6.65
C THR A 69 21.08 5.29 -7.68
N GLN A 70 21.86 4.89 -8.68
CA GLN A 70 21.39 4.12 -9.82
C GLN A 70 22.03 2.73 -9.81
N PHE A 71 21.22 1.70 -9.55
CA PHE A 71 21.62 0.30 -9.69
C PHE A 71 21.31 -0.13 -11.13
N VAL A 72 22.35 -0.17 -11.96
CA VAL A 72 22.22 -0.42 -13.40
C VAL A 72 23.02 -1.65 -13.80
N GLY A 73 22.42 -2.66 -14.43
CA GLY A 73 23.20 -3.88 -14.70
C GLY A 73 22.71 -4.73 -15.87
N ASN A 74 23.62 -5.57 -16.35
CA ASN A 74 23.35 -6.65 -17.31
C ASN A 74 23.78 -8.02 -16.75
N ALA A 75 24.06 -8.09 -15.44
CA ALA A 75 24.24 -9.28 -14.65
C ALA A 75 23.55 -9.10 -13.29
N VAL A 76 23.28 -10.20 -12.58
CA VAL A 76 22.70 -10.17 -11.23
C VAL A 76 23.51 -9.26 -10.31
N GLN A 77 22.82 -8.40 -9.54
CA GLN A 77 23.40 -7.49 -8.56
C GLN A 77 22.98 -7.91 -7.15
N GLN A 78 23.97 -8.23 -6.31
CA GLN A 78 23.77 -8.40 -4.89
C GLN A 78 23.83 -7.04 -4.21
N LEU A 79 22.79 -6.71 -3.45
CA LEU A 79 22.67 -5.50 -2.65
C LEU A 79 22.75 -5.93 -1.18
N THR A 80 23.96 -5.84 -0.61
CA THR A 80 24.30 -6.41 0.68
C THR A 80 24.77 -5.34 1.66
N GLY A 81 24.92 -5.72 2.92
CA GLY A 81 25.52 -4.85 3.92
C GLY A 81 24.98 -5.11 5.31
N THR A 82 25.80 -4.87 6.32
CA THR A 82 25.42 -4.95 7.74
C THR A 82 24.83 -3.66 8.29
N LYS A 83 24.90 -2.56 7.52
CA LYS A 83 24.35 -1.25 7.90
C LYS A 83 23.26 -0.81 6.94
N VAL A 84 22.32 -0.01 7.45
CA VAL A 84 21.29 0.64 6.63
C VAL A 84 21.96 1.57 5.64
N SER A 85 21.52 1.49 4.39
CA SER A 85 21.89 2.44 3.33
C SER A 85 20.79 3.49 3.22
N TYR A 86 21.04 4.69 3.75
CA TYR A 86 20.10 5.81 3.61
C TYR A 86 20.29 6.48 2.25
N LEU A 87 19.29 6.33 1.39
CA LEU A 87 19.28 6.79 0.01
C LEU A 87 18.17 7.83 -0.16
N TYR A 88 18.42 8.84 -0.99
CA TYR A 88 17.37 9.79 -1.35
C TYR A 88 16.57 9.26 -2.54
N ASP A 89 16.98 9.51 -3.78
CA ASP A 89 16.38 8.91 -4.98
C ASP A 89 17.13 7.63 -5.39
N VAL A 90 16.39 6.64 -5.88
CA VAL A 90 16.93 5.34 -6.33
C VAL A 90 16.37 4.96 -7.67
N PHE A 91 17.20 4.41 -8.56
CA PHE A 91 16.78 3.86 -9.85
C PHE A 91 17.24 2.41 -9.99
N PHE A 92 16.29 1.52 -10.22
CA PHE A 92 16.52 0.10 -10.46
C PHE A 92 16.33 -0.21 -11.95
N ASN A 93 17.42 -0.51 -12.64
CA ASN A 93 17.38 -0.88 -14.05
C ASN A 93 18.39 -1.98 -14.37
N ASN A 94 17.93 -3.22 -14.34
CA ASN A 94 18.77 -4.35 -14.67
C ASN A 94 18.02 -5.35 -15.55
N SER A 95 18.54 -5.55 -16.76
CA SER A 95 17.91 -6.37 -17.79
C SER A 95 18.46 -7.80 -17.85
N SER A 96 19.22 -8.23 -16.83
CA SER A 96 19.92 -9.52 -16.86
C SER A 96 19.03 -10.73 -16.66
N ASN A 97 17.96 -10.57 -15.88
CA ASN A 97 16.95 -11.57 -15.57
C ASN A 97 15.68 -10.84 -15.07
N SER A 98 14.59 -11.56 -14.84
CA SER A 98 13.38 -11.04 -14.17
C SER A 98 13.66 -10.60 -12.74
N VAL A 99 14.48 -11.35 -11.98
CA VAL A 99 14.86 -11.06 -10.59
C VAL A 99 16.38 -10.80 -10.48
N PRO A 100 16.87 -9.64 -10.95
CA PRO A 100 18.30 -9.37 -11.01
C PRO A 100 18.86 -8.77 -9.71
N PHE A 101 18.02 -8.19 -8.83
CA PHE A 101 18.48 -7.55 -7.60
C PHE A 101 18.23 -8.47 -6.40
N GLN A 102 19.32 -9.00 -5.84
CA GLN A 102 19.30 -9.87 -4.66
C GLN A 102 19.57 -9.03 -3.41
N LEU A 103 18.51 -8.65 -2.71
CA LEU A 103 18.60 -7.72 -1.58
C LEU A 103 18.69 -8.48 -0.25
N SER A 104 19.87 -8.46 0.36
CA SER A 104 20.11 -8.98 1.73
C SER A 104 20.55 -7.91 2.73
N GLY A 105 20.84 -6.70 2.26
CA GLY A 105 21.06 -5.52 3.11
C GLY A 105 19.76 -4.79 3.46
N ALA A 106 19.89 -3.62 4.08
CA ALA A 106 18.78 -2.73 4.40
C ALA A 106 18.88 -1.42 3.60
N LEU A 107 17.82 -1.09 2.86
CA LEU A 107 17.68 0.16 2.14
C LEU A 107 16.61 1.03 2.81
N ASP A 108 16.92 2.29 3.07
CA ASP A 108 15.97 3.30 3.52
C ASP A 108 15.94 4.44 2.50
N ILE A 109 14.79 4.64 1.85
CA ILE A 109 14.62 5.52 0.69
C ILE A 109 13.68 6.65 1.06
N SER A 110 14.16 7.88 1.00
CA SER A 110 13.38 9.07 1.35
C SER A 110 12.82 9.84 0.16
N GLY A 111 13.37 9.66 -1.04
CA GLY A 111 12.88 10.24 -2.28
C GLY A 111 12.07 9.25 -3.12
N ILE A 112 12.28 9.26 -4.43
CA ILE A 112 11.60 8.39 -5.40
C ILE A 112 12.45 7.15 -5.67
N SER A 113 11.86 5.96 -5.48
CA SER A 113 12.38 4.71 -6.02
C SER A 113 11.73 4.41 -7.37
N ASP A 114 12.47 4.58 -8.46
CA ASP A 114 12.03 4.25 -9.81
C ASP A 114 12.38 2.80 -10.15
N PHE A 115 11.35 1.95 -10.22
CA PHE A 115 11.44 0.54 -10.58
C PHE A 115 11.31 0.39 -12.09
N TYR A 116 12.34 0.76 -12.85
CA TYR A 116 12.26 0.76 -14.31
C TYR A 116 12.33 -0.65 -14.92
N GLN A 117 13.24 -1.49 -14.44
CA GLN A 117 13.38 -2.87 -14.92
C GLN A 117 14.08 -3.77 -13.90
N GLY A 118 13.48 -4.92 -13.62
CA GLY A 118 14.03 -5.95 -12.74
C GLY A 118 13.40 -5.93 -11.35
N ILE A 119 13.05 -7.11 -10.85
CA ILE A 119 12.48 -7.33 -9.53
C ILE A 119 13.58 -7.26 -8.46
N VAL A 120 13.27 -6.56 -7.36
CA VAL A 120 14.06 -6.51 -6.13
C VAL A 120 13.55 -7.57 -5.18
N ASP A 121 14.30 -8.67 -5.06
CA ASP A 121 13.93 -9.79 -4.20
C ASP A 121 14.60 -9.66 -2.85
N ASN A 122 13.79 -9.41 -1.83
CA ASN A 122 14.19 -9.42 -0.44
C ASN A 122 13.54 -10.56 0.36
N ASP A 123 12.62 -11.33 -0.24
CA ASP A 123 12.00 -12.47 0.40
C ASP A 123 12.94 -13.67 0.48
N ASN A 124 13.62 -14.00 -0.63
CA ASN A 124 14.56 -15.12 -0.66
C ASN A 124 15.94 -14.77 -0.09
N PHE A 125 16.26 -13.47 0.00
CA PHE A 125 17.58 -12.98 0.44
C PHE A 125 17.57 -12.33 1.83
N GLY A 126 16.40 -12.02 2.39
CA GLY A 126 16.23 -11.58 3.78
C GLY A 126 16.57 -10.11 4.05
N GLY A 127 16.71 -9.28 3.01
CA GLY A 127 16.93 -7.84 3.15
C GLY A 127 15.65 -7.06 3.44
N SER A 128 15.77 -5.74 3.55
CA SER A 128 14.63 -4.85 3.78
C SER A 128 14.70 -3.61 2.91
N ILE A 129 13.52 -3.13 2.52
CA ILE A 129 13.35 -1.87 1.82
C ILE A 129 12.31 -1.04 2.56
N THR A 130 12.72 0.15 3.00
CA THR A 130 11.90 1.09 3.74
C THR A 130 11.72 2.35 2.93
N PHE A 131 10.47 2.78 2.77
CA PHE A 131 10.12 4.09 2.29
C PHE A 131 9.92 5.00 3.49
N SER A 132 10.85 5.93 3.68
CA SER A 132 10.83 6.93 4.74
C SER A 132 9.68 7.93 4.55
N ARG A 133 9.59 8.97 5.40
CA ARG A 133 8.42 9.86 5.50
C ARG A 133 7.89 10.33 4.13
N THR A 134 8.77 10.84 3.27
CA THR A 134 8.47 11.34 1.91
C THR A 134 8.68 10.30 0.80
N GLY A 135 9.17 9.11 1.15
CA GLY A 135 9.51 8.05 0.21
C GLY A 135 8.31 7.62 -0.63
N THR A 136 8.50 7.60 -1.94
CA THR A 136 7.52 7.15 -2.94
C THR A 136 8.21 6.29 -4.00
N HIS A 137 7.44 5.73 -4.92
CA HIS A 137 7.98 4.98 -6.05
C HIS A 137 7.31 5.35 -7.38
N ALA A 138 7.89 4.87 -8.47
CA ALA A 138 7.37 5.00 -9.82
C ALA A 138 7.69 3.74 -10.65
N ASN A 139 6.97 3.60 -11.78
CA ASN A 139 7.18 2.59 -12.82
C ASN A 139 7.07 1.11 -12.39
N THR A 140 6.41 0.83 -11.27
CA THR A 140 6.18 -0.55 -10.84
C THR A 140 5.28 -1.33 -11.80
N SER A 141 5.66 -2.57 -12.08
CA SER A 141 5.00 -3.46 -13.05
C SER A 141 5.29 -4.92 -12.73
N ASN A 142 4.72 -5.86 -13.49
CA ASN A 142 5.07 -7.29 -13.39
C ASN A 142 6.59 -7.50 -13.64
N GLU A 143 7.21 -6.64 -14.44
CA GLU A 143 8.64 -6.68 -14.75
C GLU A 143 9.54 -5.99 -13.70
N SER A 144 8.94 -5.22 -12.78
CA SER A 144 9.68 -4.36 -11.84
C SER A 144 8.87 -4.04 -10.58
N HIS A 145 9.15 -4.75 -9.49
CA HIS A 145 8.55 -4.54 -8.18
C HIS A 145 9.47 -5.11 -7.09
N VAL A 146 9.06 -5.01 -5.84
CA VAL A 146 9.69 -5.70 -4.71
C VAL A 146 8.99 -7.05 -4.51
N ASP A 147 9.76 -8.12 -4.56
CA ASP A 147 9.32 -9.47 -4.16
C ASP A 147 9.74 -9.69 -2.69
N GLY A 148 8.78 -9.48 -1.79
CA GLY A 148 8.96 -9.55 -0.35
C GLY A 148 8.35 -8.38 0.43
N MET A 149 8.81 -8.20 1.66
CA MET A 149 8.22 -7.25 2.60
C MET A 149 8.74 -5.82 2.38
N VAL A 150 7.81 -4.86 2.29
CA VAL A 150 8.10 -3.42 2.17
C VAL A 150 7.60 -2.67 3.40
N TYR A 151 8.39 -1.72 3.88
CA TYR A 151 8.07 -0.86 5.02
C TYR A 151 7.73 0.55 4.54
N LYS A 152 6.71 1.17 5.13
CA LYS A 152 6.37 2.59 4.94
C LYS A 152 6.33 3.29 6.29
N ALA A 153 7.26 4.20 6.50
CA ALA A 153 7.29 5.09 7.66
C ALA A 153 6.66 6.44 7.31
N GLY A 154 5.86 7.01 8.22
CA GLY A 154 5.33 8.36 8.10
C GLY A 154 3.81 8.42 8.11
N SER A 155 3.27 9.51 7.57
CA SER A 155 1.86 9.85 7.64
C SER A 155 1.27 10.20 6.28
N ASP A 156 1.89 9.75 5.19
CA ASP A 156 1.42 9.97 3.83
C ASP A 156 0.70 8.71 3.34
N LYS A 157 -0.30 8.87 2.48
CA LYS A 157 -0.87 7.72 1.76
C LYS A 157 0.23 7.02 0.96
N PHE A 158 0.11 5.72 0.76
CA PHE A 158 1.16 4.96 0.09
C PHE A 158 0.59 3.73 -0.60
N THR A 159 1.07 3.47 -1.81
CA THR A 159 0.85 2.21 -2.53
C THR A 159 2.13 1.40 -2.41
N PHE A 160 2.06 0.20 -1.89
CA PHE A 160 3.24 -0.65 -1.72
C PHE A 160 3.66 -1.23 -3.09
N PRO A 161 4.94 -1.10 -3.49
CA PRO A 161 5.47 -1.62 -4.76
C PRO A 161 5.74 -3.14 -4.68
N ILE A 162 4.78 -3.92 -4.20
CA ILE A 162 4.94 -5.34 -3.86
C ILE A 162 4.39 -6.28 -4.94
N GLY A 163 5.01 -7.45 -5.08
CA GLY A 163 4.57 -8.55 -5.92
C GLY A 163 5.17 -9.88 -5.45
N ASP A 164 4.83 -10.95 -6.15
CA ASP A 164 5.30 -12.33 -5.90
C ASP A 164 5.05 -13.17 -7.16
N GLY A 165 5.86 -14.19 -7.40
CA GLY A 165 5.73 -15.07 -8.57
C GLY A 165 5.88 -14.36 -9.92
N GLY A 166 6.47 -13.16 -9.94
CA GLY A 166 6.56 -12.28 -11.12
C GLY A 166 5.30 -11.45 -11.40
N PHE A 167 4.34 -11.41 -10.48
CA PHE A 167 3.12 -10.61 -10.60
C PHE A 167 3.15 -9.45 -9.62
N TYR A 168 2.96 -8.24 -10.13
CA TYR A 168 2.82 -7.03 -9.32
C TYR A 168 1.39 -6.91 -8.80
N ARG A 169 1.22 -6.94 -7.47
CA ARG A 169 -0.09 -6.88 -6.82
C ARG A 169 -0.01 -6.01 -5.58
N TYR A 170 -0.28 -4.73 -5.78
CA TYR A 170 -0.11 -3.77 -4.71
C TYR A 170 -1.21 -3.84 -3.66
N ALA A 171 -0.83 -3.49 -2.44
CA ALA A 171 -1.72 -2.97 -1.43
C ALA A 171 -1.50 -1.47 -1.29
N GLY A 172 -2.53 -0.72 -0.89
CA GLY A 172 -2.44 0.70 -0.61
C GLY A 172 -2.99 1.02 0.78
N ILE A 173 -2.46 2.06 1.40
CA ILE A 173 -3.00 2.65 2.62
C ILE A 173 -3.37 4.11 2.37
N SER A 174 -4.51 4.54 2.90
CA SER A 174 -4.85 5.96 2.96
C SER A 174 -3.94 6.69 3.95
N GLN A 175 -4.04 8.02 3.97
CA GLN A 175 -3.22 8.85 4.83
C GLN A 175 -3.49 8.56 6.33
N PRO A 176 -2.49 8.13 7.11
CA PRO A 176 -2.64 7.95 8.56
C PRO A 176 -2.81 9.28 9.32
N ASN A 177 -3.46 9.24 10.48
CA ASN A 177 -3.68 10.42 11.33
C ASN A 177 -2.42 10.90 12.07
N ALA A 178 -1.42 10.02 12.20
CA ALA A 178 -0.14 10.30 12.83
C ALA A 178 0.96 9.47 12.16
N PRO A 179 2.24 9.90 12.23
CA PRO A 179 3.36 9.12 11.74
C PRO A 179 3.35 7.70 12.34
N SER A 180 3.31 6.71 11.45
CA SER A 180 3.24 5.29 11.79
C SER A 180 4.18 4.49 10.89
N LEU A 181 4.45 3.24 11.26
CA LEU A 181 5.19 2.30 10.44
C LEU A 181 4.25 1.18 10.01
N TYR A 182 4.01 1.09 8.71
CA TYR A 182 3.22 0.05 8.08
C TYR A 182 4.13 -0.90 7.32
N THR A 183 3.76 -2.17 7.29
CA THR A 183 4.43 -3.18 6.46
C THR A 183 3.40 -3.83 5.55
N ALA A 184 3.83 -4.19 4.35
CA ALA A 184 3.01 -4.99 3.45
C ALA A 184 3.86 -6.01 2.70
N LYS A 185 3.26 -7.18 2.48
CA LYS A 185 3.78 -8.23 1.60
C LYS A 185 2.61 -8.86 0.84
N PHE A 186 2.83 -9.17 -0.43
CA PHE A 186 1.92 -9.94 -1.27
C PHE A 186 2.40 -11.39 -1.35
N PHE A 187 1.46 -12.31 -1.46
CA PHE A 187 1.72 -13.73 -1.61
C PHE A 187 0.85 -14.28 -2.73
N TYR A 188 1.47 -14.85 -3.76
CA TYR A 188 0.80 -15.58 -4.82
C TYR A 188 0.75 -17.08 -4.46
N GLU A 189 0.07 -17.38 -3.37
CA GLU A 189 -0.11 -18.73 -2.86
C GLU A 189 -1.46 -18.88 -2.13
N ASN A 190 -1.86 -20.14 -1.90
CA ASN A 190 -3.09 -20.43 -1.17
C ASN A 190 -2.90 -20.28 0.35
N SER A 191 -3.68 -19.38 0.97
CA SER A 191 -3.67 -19.14 2.40
C SER A 191 -4.34 -20.23 3.26
N ASP A 192 -5.12 -21.16 2.69
CA ASP A 192 -5.95 -22.13 3.43
C ASP A 192 -5.17 -23.00 4.43
N GLY A 193 -3.91 -23.34 4.10
CA GLY A 193 -3.05 -24.14 4.97
C GLY A 193 -2.70 -23.45 6.30
N LEU A 194 -2.62 -22.11 6.30
CA LEU A 194 -2.32 -21.29 7.48
C LEU A 194 -3.59 -20.68 8.08
N TYR A 195 -4.57 -20.36 7.24
CA TYR A 195 -5.78 -19.61 7.56
C TYR A 195 -7.00 -20.31 6.94
N PRO A 196 -7.52 -21.39 7.57
CA PRO A 196 -8.50 -22.26 6.93
C PRO A 196 -9.73 -21.52 6.39
N HIS A 197 -10.01 -21.66 5.10
CA HIS A 197 -11.12 -21.01 4.38
C HIS A 197 -12.50 -21.55 4.77
N SER A 198 -12.53 -22.70 5.46
CA SER A 198 -13.73 -23.21 6.12
C SER A 198 -14.13 -22.39 7.36
N GLN A 199 -13.17 -21.69 7.98
CA GLN A 199 -13.38 -20.84 9.14
C GLN A 199 -13.70 -19.42 8.68
N LYS A 200 -14.92 -19.19 8.20
CA LYS A 200 -15.38 -17.88 7.71
C LYS A 200 -16.76 -17.52 8.25
N VAL A 201 -17.10 -16.24 8.31
CA VAL A 201 -18.46 -15.78 8.65
C VAL A 201 -19.46 -16.21 7.58
N ASN A 202 -20.73 -16.40 7.95
CA ASN A 202 -21.77 -16.93 7.03
C ASN A 202 -22.04 -16.01 5.84
N SER A 203 -21.83 -14.70 6.01
CA SER A 203 -21.96 -13.70 4.94
C SER A 203 -20.92 -13.82 3.83
N VAL A 204 -19.93 -14.71 3.98
CA VAL A 204 -18.91 -15.00 2.97
C VAL A 204 -19.05 -16.44 2.49
N ASP A 205 -19.27 -16.62 1.19
CA ASP A 205 -19.45 -17.92 0.55
C ASP A 205 -18.10 -18.56 0.17
N ALA A 206 -17.19 -17.78 -0.41
CA ALA A 206 -15.87 -18.22 -0.86
C ALA A 206 -14.77 -17.26 -0.41
N ILE A 207 -13.55 -17.78 -0.29
CA ILE A 207 -12.30 -17.06 0.02
C ILE A 207 -11.34 -17.32 -1.13
N ASP A 208 -10.62 -16.29 -1.58
CA ASP A 208 -9.65 -16.43 -2.66
C ASP A 208 -8.52 -17.37 -2.22
N HIS A 209 -8.23 -18.32 -3.10
CA HIS A 209 -7.34 -19.45 -2.87
C HIS A 209 -6.07 -19.40 -3.71
N GLN A 210 -5.82 -18.28 -4.40
CA GLN A 210 -4.61 -18.08 -5.19
C GLN A 210 -3.72 -16.97 -4.63
N GLU A 211 -4.30 -15.98 -3.96
CA GLU A 211 -3.53 -14.82 -3.53
C GLU A 211 -4.01 -14.22 -2.20
N TYR A 212 -3.08 -13.60 -1.46
CA TYR A 212 -3.39 -12.85 -0.25
C TYR A 212 -2.32 -11.79 0.05
N TRP A 213 -2.67 -10.85 0.92
CA TRP A 213 -1.77 -9.80 1.42
C TRP A 213 -1.63 -9.92 2.93
N ARG A 214 -0.45 -9.61 3.44
CA ARG A 214 -0.23 -9.33 4.86
C ARG A 214 0.09 -7.86 5.01
N ILE A 215 -0.73 -7.13 5.75
CA ILE A 215 -0.56 -5.71 6.01
C ILE A 215 -0.59 -5.51 7.52
N GLU A 216 0.48 -4.97 8.08
CA GLU A 216 0.63 -4.77 9.52
C GLU A 216 0.98 -3.32 9.84
N LYS A 217 0.76 -2.98 11.10
CA LYS A 217 1.18 -1.72 11.70
C LYS A 217 1.99 -2.07 12.95
N GLU A 218 3.18 -1.49 13.10
CA GLU A 218 4.04 -1.84 14.25
C GLU A 218 3.48 -1.35 15.59
N SER A 219 2.60 -0.35 15.59
CA SER A 219 1.94 0.13 16.81
C SER A 219 0.56 -0.52 17.00
N ASN A 220 0.22 -0.77 18.27
CA ASN A 220 -1.05 -1.41 18.64
C ASN A 220 -2.29 -0.49 18.53
N ASN A 221 -2.12 0.78 18.14
CA ASN A 221 -3.25 1.69 17.99
C ASN A 221 -3.92 1.51 16.61
N MET A 222 -5.25 1.41 16.64
CA MET A 222 -6.05 1.41 15.43
C MET A 222 -6.13 2.82 14.86
N ASP A 223 -5.58 3.01 13.66
CA ASP A 223 -5.89 4.20 12.87
C ASP A 223 -7.10 3.91 12.00
N GLU A 224 -7.93 4.91 11.80
CA GLU A 224 -9.03 4.90 10.84
C GLU A 224 -8.49 5.18 9.43
N ILE A 225 -7.78 4.20 8.86
CA ILE A 225 -7.32 4.25 7.48
C ILE A 225 -8.11 3.28 6.60
N LEU A 226 -8.08 3.57 5.30
CA LEU A 226 -8.53 2.66 4.26
C LEU A 226 -7.36 1.82 3.76
N ILE A 227 -7.65 0.57 3.42
CA ILE A 227 -6.78 -0.33 2.68
C ILE A 227 -7.36 -0.52 1.28
N THR A 228 -6.51 -0.45 0.27
CA THR A 228 -6.84 -0.75 -1.12
C THR A 228 -6.08 -1.99 -1.56
N LEU A 229 -6.76 -3.00 -2.10
CA LEU A 229 -6.13 -4.19 -2.67
C LEU A 229 -6.40 -4.22 -4.19
N SER A 230 -5.36 -4.50 -4.98
CA SER A 230 -5.49 -4.70 -6.43
C SER A 230 -5.83 -6.14 -6.77
N TRP A 231 -6.67 -6.37 -7.77
CA TRP A 231 -6.91 -7.68 -8.38
C TRP A 231 -6.52 -7.63 -9.87
N SER A 232 -6.40 -8.79 -10.51
CA SER A 232 -6.09 -8.87 -11.95
C SER A 232 -6.52 -10.22 -12.54
N ILE A 233 -6.82 -10.22 -13.83
CA ILE A 233 -7.16 -11.43 -14.58
C ILE A 233 -6.04 -12.46 -14.66
N ASP A 234 -4.79 -12.06 -14.41
CA ASP A 234 -3.64 -12.97 -14.49
C ASP A 234 -3.46 -13.82 -13.22
N THR A 235 -3.97 -13.39 -12.06
CA THR A 235 -3.78 -14.09 -10.77
C THR A 235 -5.08 -14.34 -10.01
N THR A 236 -6.02 -13.39 -10.04
CA THR A 236 -7.28 -13.51 -9.31
C THR A 236 -8.19 -14.54 -10.00
N PRO A 237 -8.74 -15.53 -9.28
CA PRO A 237 -9.59 -16.54 -9.90
C PRO A 237 -10.84 -15.93 -10.56
N SER A 238 -11.27 -16.52 -11.68
CA SER A 238 -12.32 -15.97 -12.55
C SER A 238 -13.66 -15.72 -11.85
N GLU A 239 -13.98 -16.52 -10.84
CA GLU A 239 -15.19 -16.40 -10.02
C GLU A 239 -15.17 -15.14 -9.13
N PHE A 240 -14.00 -14.69 -8.66
CA PHE A 240 -13.87 -13.44 -7.90
C PHE A 240 -13.95 -12.23 -8.83
N ILE A 241 -13.44 -12.34 -10.06
CA ILE A 241 -13.61 -11.31 -11.09
C ILE A 241 -15.10 -11.19 -11.49
N ALA A 242 -15.79 -12.32 -11.64
CA ALA A 242 -17.22 -12.35 -11.87
C ALA A 242 -18.00 -11.73 -10.71
N ALA A 243 -17.61 -12.03 -9.46
CA ALA A 243 -18.18 -11.42 -8.27
C ALA A 243 -17.95 -9.89 -8.24
N ALA A 244 -16.80 -9.40 -8.71
CA ALA A 244 -16.53 -7.96 -8.82
C ALA A 244 -17.54 -7.29 -9.77
N ALA A 245 -17.77 -7.89 -10.93
CA ALA A 245 -18.74 -7.40 -11.91
C ALA A 245 -20.20 -7.45 -11.42
N GLN A 246 -20.50 -8.31 -10.45
CA GLN A 246 -21.80 -8.45 -9.80
C GLN A 246 -21.92 -7.64 -8.50
N ASN A 247 -20.87 -6.88 -8.14
CA ASN A 247 -20.80 -6.13 -6.89
C ASN A 247 -20.95 -7.02 -5.63
N SER A 248 -20.48 -8.28 -5.71
CA SER A 248 -20.47 -9.26 -4.63
C SER A 248 -19.06 -9.64 -4.16
N LEU A 249 -18.01 -9.06 -4.78
CA LEU A 249 -16.64 -9.16 -4.27
C LEU A 249 -16.47 -8.31 -3.00
N THR A 250 -15.76 -8.84 -2.01
CA THR A 250 -15.47 -8.13 -0.77
C THR A 250 -14.03 -8.37 -0.31
N VAL A 251 -13.48 -7.49 0.53
CA VAL A 251 -12.25 -7.77 1.27
C VAL A 251 -12.61 -8.56 2.51
N VAL A 252 -11.86 -9.64 2.75
CA VAL A 252 -11.93 -10.41 3.99
C VAL A 252 -10.61 -10.33 4.74
N ARG A 253 -10.67 -10.40 6.07
CA ARG A 253 -9.47 -10.43 6.92
C ARG A 253 -9.53 -11.60 7.88
N TRP A 254 -8.39 -12.25 8.10
CA TRP A 254 -8.26 -13.24 9.16
C TRP A 254 -8.27 -12.54 10.53
N ASN A 255 -9.22 -12.92 11.39
CA ASN A 255 -9.29 -12.45 12.75
C ASN A 255 -8.68 -13.49 13.70
N GLU A 256 -7.48 -13.20 14.22
CA GLU A 256 -6.75 -14.08 15.14
C GLU A 256 -7.52 -14.38 16.43
N ALA A 257 -8.33 -13.43 16.93
CA ALA A 257 -9.07 -13.62 18.17
C ALA A 257 -10.23 -14.62 18.01
N SER A 258 -10.89 -14.64 16.86
CA SER A 258 -11.99 -15.57 16.56
C SER A 258 -11.56 -16.78 15.72
N ASN A 259 -10.31 -16.81 15.23
CA ASN A 259 -9.79 -17.78 14.27
C ASN A 259 -10.70 -17.96 13.05
N ARG A 260 -11.20 -16.85 12.50
CA ARG A 260 -12.11 -16.86 11.34
C ARG A 260 -11.85 -15.69 10.41
N TRP A 261 -12.09 -15.90 9.13
CA TRP A 261 -12.25 -14.87 8.12
C TRP A 261 -13.51 -14.05 8.41
N ILE A 262 -13.32 -12.75 8.61
CA ILE A 262 -14.39 -11.78 8.75
C ILE A 262 -14.51 -10.95 7.47
N ASN A 263 -15.73 -10.48 7.20
CA ASN A 263 -16.01 -9.58 6.09
C ASN A 263 -15.65 -8.14 6.49
N GLU A 264 -14.69 -7.52 5.80
CA GLU A 264 -14.36 -6.10 5.95
C GLU A 264 -15.13 -5.22 4.95
N GLY A 265 -15.89 -5.80 4.02
CA GLY A 265 -16.59 -5.06 2.98
C GLY A 265 -15.63 -4.51 1.93
N GLY A 266 -16.08 -3.48 1.22
CA GLY A 266 -15.22 -2.69 0.35
C GLY A 266 -15.95 -2.12 -0.84
N ASN A 267 -15.36 -1.07 -1.42
CA ASN A 267 -15.81 -0.45 -2.65
C ASN A 267 -14.97 -0.98 -3.82
N ILE A 268 -15.64 -1.63 -4.77
CA ILE A 268 -15.03 -2.16 -5.98
C ILE A 268 -14.90 -1.03 -7.00
N ASN A 269 -13.69 -0.86 -7.54
CA ASN A 269 -13.40 -0.02 -8.69
C ASN A 269 -12.96 -0.92 -9.84
N MET A 270 -13.82 -1.05 -10.86
CA MET A 270 -13.57 -1.91 -12.02
C MET A 270 -12.53 -1.34 -12.98
N ASP A 271 -12.39 -0.01 -13.04
CA ASP A 271 -11.45 0.65 -13.95
C ASP A 271 -10.01 0.51 -13.44
N ASP A 272 -9.81 0.71 -12.14
CA ASP A 272 -8.51 0.57 -11.48
C ASP A 272 -8.22 -0.87 -11.02
N GLN A 273 -9.19 -1.78 -11.16
CA GLN A 273 -9.12 -3.16 -10.67
C GLN A 273 -8.74 -3.25 -9.19
N THR A 274 -9.47 -2.51 -8.34
CA THR A 274 -9.23 -2.49 -6.89
C THR A 274 -10.47 -2.69 -6.06
N VAL A 275 -10.26 -3.07 -4.80
CA VAL A 275 -11.27 -2.96 -3.74
C VAL A 275 -10.68 -2.16 -2.59
N THR A 276 -11.37 -1.09 -2.17
CA THR A 276 -10.95 -0.23 -1.06
C THR A 276 -11.88 -0.40 0.12
N THR A 277 -11.36 -0.68 1.32
CA THR A 277 -12.17 -0.83 2.53
C THR A 277 -11.59 -0.17 3.77
N ALA A 278 -12.45 0.17 4.73
CA ALA A 278 -12.06 0.59 6.06
C ALA A 278 -11.93 -0.63 6.95
N VAL A 279 -10.72 -0.87 7.44
CA VAL A 279 -10.44 -2.12 8.15
C VAL A 279 -10.68 -1.99 9.66
N THR A 280 -11.11 -3.09 10.27
CA THR A 280 -11.31 -3.22 11.72
C THR A 280 -10.13 -3.85 12.45
N GLY A 281 -9.06 -4.19 11.73
CA GLY A 281 -7.80 -4.69 12.27
C GLY A 281 -6.75 -4.77 11.17
N TYR A 282 -5.53 -5.16 11.53
CA TYR A 282 -4.41 -5.47 10.64
C TYR A 282 -4.11 -6.98 10.64
N GLY A 283 -3.33 -7.46 9.68
CA GLY A 283 -2.98 -8.87 9.55
C GLY A 283 -3.10 -9.36 8.12
N VAL A 284 -3.78 -10.50 7.94
CA VAL A 284 -3.89 -11.17 6.64
C VAL A 284 -5.22 -10.86 5.98
N TYR A 285 -5.16 -10.42 4.72
CA TYR A 285 -6.28 -10.03 3.88
C TYR A 285 -6.29 -10.82 2.60
N THR A 286 -7.49 -11.10 2.08
CA THR A 286 -7.67 -11.58 0.72
C THR A 286 -9.07 -11.18 0.24
N PHE A 287 -9.50 -11.66 -0.92
CA PHE A 287 -10.85 -11.46 -1.42
C PHE A 287 -11.81 -12.56 -0.96
N GLY A 288 -13.08 -12.18 -0.81
CA GLY A 288 -14.19 -13.08 -0.57
C GLY A 288 -15.35 -12.82 -1.53
N ILE A 289 -16.20 -13.82 -1.70
CA ILE A 289 -17.49 -13.67 -2.40
C ILE A 289 -18.59 -13.62 -1.35
N LEU A 290 -19.45 -12.60 -1.41
CA LEU A 290 -20.58 -12.46 -0.49
C LEU A 290 -21.64 -13.52 -0.77
N ASN A 291 -22.23 -14.05 0.31
CA ASN A 291 -23.38 -14.93 0.21
C ASN A 291 -24.66 -14.09 0.05
N GLU A 292 -25.25 -14.09 -1.14
CA GLU A 292 -26.46 -13.32 -1.45
C GLU A 292 -27.67 -13.68 -0.56
N ALA A 293 -27.73 -14.90 -0.03
CA ALA A 293 -28.82 -15.36 0.84
C ALA A 293 -28.74 -14.82 2.29
N ASP A 294 -27.57 -14.31 2.69
CA ASP A 294 -27.33 -13.67 3.99
C ASP A 294 -27.12 -12.15 3.85
N ILE A 295 -27.52 -11.56 2.70
CA ILE A 295 -27.71 -10.11 2.61
C ILE A 295 -28.84 -9.77 3.57
N LEU A 296 -28.40 -9.21 4.68
CA LEU A 296 -29.15 -8.70 5.82
C LEU A 296 -30.57 -8.22 5.44
N PRO A 297 -31.63 -8.59 6.20
CA PRO A 297 -33.02 -8.13 5.95
C PRO A 297 -33.22 -6.61 5.98
N CYS A 298 -32.18 -5.84 6.33
CA CYS A 298 -32.14 -4.40 6.19
C CYS A 298 -30.98 -3.97 5.30
N SER A 299 -31.30 -3.30 4.20
CA SER A 299 -30.34 -2.74 3.27
C SER A 299 -30.01 -1.29 3.64
N LEU A 300 -28.74 -1.01 3.97
CA LEU A 300 -28.23 0.36 4.01
C LEU A 300 -27.96 0.82 2.58
N THR A 301 -28.75 1.77 2.08
CA THR A 301 -28.57 2.34 0.74
C THR A 301 -27.84 3.66 0.85
N VAL A 302 -26.70 3.77 0.18
CA VAL A 302 -25.90 5.00 0.18
C VAL A 302 -25.97 5.65 -1.20
N TYR A 303 -26.47 6.88 -1.25
CA TYR A 303 -26.54 7.66 -2.49
C TYR A 303 -25.22 8.40 -2.70
N ASN A 304 -24.50 8.03 -3.74
CA ASN A 304 -23.11 8.42 -3.98
C ASN A 304 -22.93 9.72 -4.79
N ALA A 305 -23.94 10.59 -4.89
CA ALA A 305 -23.87 11.86 -5.62
C ALA A 305 -24.42 13.02 -4.77
N VAL A 306 -23.69 14.13 -4.74
CA VAL A 306 -24.06 15.37 -4.01
C VAL A 306 -23.83 16.59 -4.90
N THR A 307 -24.87 17.41 -5.03
CA THR A 307 -24.91 18.67 -5.79
C THR A 307 -25.37 19.78 -4.85
N PRO A 308 -24.49 20.37 -4.02
CA PRO A 308 -24.89 21.35 -3.01
C PRO A 308 -25.07 22.73 -3.65
N ASN A 309 -26.09 22.88 -4.50
CA ASN A 309 -26.43 24.08 -5.24
C ASN A 309 -27.62 24.85 -4.61
N GLY A 310 -28.26 24.26 -3.59
CA GLY A 310 -29.37 24.86 -2.86
C GLY A 310 -30.72 24.76 -3.55
N ASP A 311 -30.88 23.89 -4.55
CA ASP A 311 -32.15 23.64 -5.23
C ASP A 311 -33.06 22.63 -4.49
N GLY A 312 -32.57 22.04 -3.39
CA GLY A 312 -33.26 21.05 -2.58
C GLY A 312 -33.11 19.61 -3.09
N ILE A 313 -32.37 19.37 -4.17
CA ILE A 313 -32.19 18.07 -4.83
C ILE A 313 -30.72 17.65 -4.69
N HIS A 314 -30.49 16.52 -4.01
CA HIS A 314 -29.15 15.96 -3.75
C HIS A 314 -28.16 16.96 -3.10
N ASP A 315 -28.66 17.96 -2.36
CA ASP A 315 -27.85 18.96 -1.65
C ASP A 315 -26.99 18.40 -0.51
N SER A 316 -27.22 17.15 -0.10
CA SER A 316 -26.50 16.48 0.96
C SER A 316 -26.25 15.02 0.64
N PHE A 317 -25.21 14.44 1.25
CA PHE A 317 -24.95 13.01 1.18
C PHE A 317 -26.01 12.25 1.96
N VAL A 318 -26.82 11.46 1.25
CA VAL A 318 -27.95 10.74 1.85
C VAL A 318 -27.58 9.28 2.07
N ILE A 319 -27.80 8.82 3.30
CA ILE A 319 -27.71 7.42 3.69
C ILE A 319 -29.10 7.02 4.16
N ASP A 320 -29.71 6.07 3.45
CA ASP A 320 -31.02 5.52 3.78
C ASP A 320 -30.83 4.17 4.48
N ALA A 321 -31.12 4.15 5.77
CA ALA A 321 -31.05 2.96 6.62
C ALA A 321 -32.31 2.07 6.53
N GLY A 322 -33.25 2.38 5.61
CA GLY A 322 -34.54 1.71 5.51
C GLY A 322 -35.48 2.06 6.68
N GLN A 323 -36.67 1.44 6.70
CA GLN A 323 -37.71 1.68 7.72
C GLN A 323 -37.61 0.76 8.95
N THR A 324 -36.42 0.28 9.28
CA THR A 324 -36.23 -0.79 10.26
C THR A 324 -35.19 -0.40 11.33
N ASP A 325 -35.50 -0.60 12.61
CA ASP A 325 -34.64 -0.27 13.78
C ASP A 325 -33.35 -1.11 13.91
N CYS A 326 -33.04 -1.91 12.90
CA CYS A 326 -31.88 -2.79 12.85
C CYS A 326 -30.58 -2.05 12.53
N ILE A 327 -30.61 -0.82 11.97
CA ILE A 327 -29.43 0.02 11.73
C ILE A 327 -29.47 1.23 12.65
N ARG A 328 -28.40 1.47 13.41
CA ARG A 328 -28.31 2.54 14.42
C ARG A 328 -26.90 3.13 14.51
N ASP A 329 -26.77 4.27 15.18
CA ASP A 329 -25.50 4.95 15.49
C ASP A 329 -24.60 5.12 14.25
N LEU A 330 -25.14 5.83 13.24
CA LEU A 330 -24.45 6.13 11.98
C LEU A 330 -23.31 7.12 12.22
N LYS A 331 -22.07 6.66 12.04
CA LYS A 331 -20.88 7.49 12.03
C LYS A 331 -20.37 7.58 10.60
N VAL A 332 -20.10 8.79 10.13
CA VAL A 332 -19.66 9.03 8.74
C VAL A 332 -18.37 9.81 8.73
N GLN A 333 -17.41 9.31 7.97
CA GLN A 333 -16.19 10.02 7.63
C GLN A 333 -16.07 10.13 6.12
N ILE A 334 -15.59 11.27 5.61
CA ILE A 334 -15.37 11.48 4.18
C ILE A 334 -13.95 11.94 3.96
N PHE A 335 -13.29 11.35 2.97
CA PHE A 335 -11.92 11.56 2.57
C PHE A 335 -11.90 12.10 1.14
N ASN A 336 -10.97 13.01 0.82
CA ASN A 336 -10.76 13.42 -0.57
C ASN A 336 -10.01 12.33 -1.36
N ARG A 337 -9.82 12.53 -2.68
CA ARG A 337 -9.02 11.64 -3.54
C ARG A 337 -7.58 11.38 -3.08
N TRP A 338 -7.07 12.17 -2.14
CA TRP A 338 -5.74 12.04 -1.58
C TRP A 338 -5.74 11.25 -0.26
N GLY A 339 -6.89 10.75 0.19
CA GLY A 339 -7.02 10.04 1.46
C GLY A 339 -7.03 10.95 2.70
N VAL A 340 -7.13 12.28 2.52
CA VAL A 340 -7.23 13.24 3.63
C VAL A 340 -8.68 13.28 4.11
N LYS A 341 -8.92 13.08 5.42
CA LYS A 341 -10.26 13.25 6.02
C LYS A 341 -10.70 14.71 5.94
N VAL A 342 -11.81 14.95 5.24
CA VAL A 342 -12.39 16.28 5.03
C VAL A 342 -13.67 16.52 5.81
N PHE A 343 -14.35 15.47 6.25
CA PHE A 343 -15.58 15.55 7.08
C PHE A 343 -15.66 14.35 8.03
N GLU A 344 -16.30 14.58 9.18
CA GLU A 344 -16.58 13.58 10.21
C GLU A 344 -17.87 13.94 10.95
N SER A 345 -18.68 12.92 11.24
CA SER A 345 -19.92 13.02 12.01
C SER A 345 -20.11 11.75 12.82
N ASN A 346 -20.44 11.88 14.11
CA ASN A 346 -20.69 10.73 14.98
C ASN A 346 -22.18 10.40 15.13
N ASN A 347 -23.09 11.30 14.73
CA ASN A 347 -24.54 11.07 14.79
C ASN A 347 -25.18 11.45 13.44
N TYR A 348 -24.65 10.87 12.35
CA TYR A 348 -25.04 11.25 11.00
C TYR A 348 -26.55 11.04 10.75
N GLY A 349 -27.20 12.07 10.21
CA GLY A 349 -28.65 12.10 10.00
C GLY A 349 -29.46 12.59 11.21
N GLU A 350 -28.88 12.63 12.41
CA GLU A 350 -29.54 13.18 13.60
C GLU A 350 -29.31 14.69 13.70
N ASN A 351 -30.33 15.44 14.16
CA ASN A 351 -30.25 16.89 14.37
C ASN A 351 -29.77 17.70 13.13
N GLY A 352 -29.88 17.13 11.93
CA GLY A 352 -29.41 17.75 10.68
C GLY A 352 -27.90 17.60 10.43
N GLU A 353 -27.17 16.75 11.16
CA GLU A 353 -25.77 16.41 10.89
C GLU A 353 -25.64 15.59 9.60
N VAL A 354 -25.52 16.29 8.47
CA VAL A 354 -25.30 15.69 7.15
C VAL A 354 -24.19 16.42 6.41
N PHE A 355 -23.47 15.71 5.55
CA PHE A 355 -22.46 16.31 4.69
C PHE A 355 -23.11 17.04 3.53
N LYS A 356 -22.79 18.33 3.37
CA LYS A 356 -23.33 19.22 2.33
C LYS A 356 -22.25 19.75 1.38
N GLY A 357 -21.14 19.03 1.23
CA GLY A 357 -20.02 19.48 0.39
C GLY A 357 -19.05 20.47 1.05
N TYR A 358 -19.09 20.63 2.36
CA TYR A 358 -18.19 21.53 3.11
C TYR A 358 -17.24 20.73 4.00
N SER A 359 -15.98 21.15 4.07
CA SER A 359 -15.01 20.51 4.96
C SER A 359 -15.18 20.97 6.41
N THR A 360 -15.15 20.02 7.34
CA THR A 360 -15.09 20.25 8.80
C THR A 360 -13.73 19.82 9.41
N GLY A 361 -12.73 19.53 8.57
CA GLY A 361 -11.43 18.99 8.97
C GLY A 361 -10.52 19.97 9.74
N ARG A 362 -9.56 19.41 10.48
CA ARG A 362 -8.67 20.07 11.48
C ARG A 362 -7.83 21.26 10.97
N LEU A 363 -7.76 21.49 9.65
CA LEU A 363 -6.99 22.58 9.01
C LEU A 363 -7.84 23.82 8.68
N THR A 364 -9.16 23.81 8.90
CA THR A 364 -10.00 24.97 8.60
C THR A 364 -10.11 25.90 9.81
N VAL A 365 -9.27 26.94 9.84
CA VAL A 365 -9.59 28.18 10.57
C VAL A 365 -10.87 28.74 9.93
N ASN A 366 -12.03 28.59 10.58
CA ASN A 366 -13.37 29.00 10.14
C ASN A 366 -14.16 28.07 9.20
N GLY A 367 -14.19 26.76 9.45
CA GLY A 367 -15.39 25.89 9.31
C GLY A 367 -16.31 25.92 8.07
N THR A 368 -15.99 26.53 6.94
CA THR A 368 -16.89 26.56 5.75
C THR A 368 -16.12 26.78 4.45
N ARG A 369 -15.19 25.87 4.12
CA ARG A 369 -14.67 25.82 2.73
C ARG A 369 -15.45 24.77 1.96
N GLN A 370 -16.19 25.22 0.95
CA GLN A 370 -16.81 24.33 -0.02
C GLN A 370 -15.70 23.52 -0.71
N LEU A 371 -15.88 22.22 -0.74
CA LEU A 371 -14.95 21.28 -1.33
C LEU A 371 -15.06 21.33 -2.86
N PRO A 372 -13.95 21.19 -3.59
CA PRO A 372 -13.97 21.21 -5.06
C PRO A 372 -14.70 20.00 -5.64
N THR A 373 -15.28 20.17 -6.83
CA THR A 373 -15.83 19.08 -7.64
C THR A 373 -14.84 17.93 -7.81
N GLY A 374 -15.30 16.71 -7.59
CA GLY A 374 -14.50 15.51 -7.78
C GLY A 374 -15.01 14.29 -7.00
N THR A 375 -14.23 13.22 -7.06
CA THR A 375 -14.48 11.98 -6.33
C THR A 375 -13.89 12.05 -4.93
N TYR A 376 -14.72 11.73 -3.94
CA TYR A 376 -14.39 11.55 -2.54
C TYR A 376 -14.65 10.10 -2.16
N PHE A 377 -14.16 9.67 -1.01
CA PHE A 377 -14.42 8.35 -0.45
C PHE A 377 -15.07 8.51 0.92
N TYR A 378 -16.07 7.70 1.23
CA TYR A 378 -16.72 7.72 2.53
C TYR A 378 -16.50 6.41 3.29
N MET A 379 -16.56 6.50 4.60
CA MET A 379 -16.69 5.37 5.53
C MET A 379 -17.92 5.62 6.39
N VAL A 380 -18.87 4.69 6.36
CA VAL A 380 -20.03 4.62 7.25
C VAL A 380 -19.79 3.51 8.25
N ASP A 381 -19.76 3.83 9.53
CA ASP A 381 -19.67 2.87 10.63
C ASP A 381 -21.03 2.88 11.36
N TYR A 382 -21.66 1.71 11.51
CA TYR A 382 -23.01 1.60 12.06
C TYR A 382 -23.22 0.30 12.83
N GLU A 383 -24.14 0.31 13.79
CA GLU A 383 -24.60 -0.91 14.45
C GLU A 383 -25.66 -1.60 13.60
N TYR A 384 -25.56 -2.92 13.49
CA TYR A 384 -26.54 -3.71 12.76
C TYR A 384 -27.05 -4.91 13.56
N GLY A 385 -28.37 -5.11 13.55
CA GLY A 385 -29.06 -6.27 14.13
C GLY A 385 -29.57 -6.03 15.55
N ASP A 386 -29.56 -7.09 16.38
CA ASP A 386 -30.04 -7.04 17.76
C ASP A 386 -29.23 -6.01 18.58
N PRO A 387 -29.86 -5.00 19.21
CA PRO A 387 -29.16 -4.04 20.06
C PRO A 387 -28.36 -4.66 21.20
N SER A 388 -28.67 -5.90 21.59
CA SER A 388 -27.95 -6.65 22.61
C SER A 388 -26.63 -7.25 22.12
N ALA A 389 -26.46 -7.43 20.80
CA ALA A 389 -25.28 -8.05 20.19
C ALA A 389 -24.12 -7.04 19.99
N ASN A 390 -24.44 -5.75 19.94
CA ASN A 390 -23.48 -4.64 19.80
C ASN A 390 -22.49 -4.80 18.62
N THR A 391 -22.95 -5.42 17.52
CA THR A 391 -22.13 -5.67 16.34
C THR A 391 -22.08 -4.43 15.46
N ARG A 392 -20.88 -3.89 15.24
CA ARG A 392 -20.64 -2.77 14.33
C ARG A 392 -20.13 -3.25 12.97
N TYR A 393 -20.57 -2.56 11.94
CA TYR A 393 -20.24 -2.80 10.54
C TYR A 393 -19.69 -1.52 9.95
N LYS A 394 -18.72 -1.67 9.05
CA LYS A 394 -18.17 -0.57 8.28
C LYS A 394 -18.48 -0.79 6.81
N GLN A 395 -19.04 0.22 6.16
CA GLN A 395 -19.25 0.26 4.73
C GLN A 395 -18.47 1.43 4.14
N THR A 396 -17.80 1.20 3.03
CA THR A 396 -17.09 2.26 2.30
C THR A 396 -17.62 2.37 0.89
N GLY A 397 -17.40 3.54 0.28
CA GLY A 397 -17.79 3.82 -1.08
C GLY A 397 -17.18 5.12 -1.58
N TYR A 398 -17.44 5.44 -2.83
CA TYR A 398 -17.10 6.75 -3.38
C TYR A 398 -18.30 7.70 -3.32
N LEU A 399 -18.02 8.99 -3.32
CA LEU A 399 -18.99 10.07 -3.36
C LEU A 399 -18.56 11.07 -4.45
N TYR A 400 -19.40 11.26 -5.45
CA TYR A 400 -19.24 12.32 -6.43
C TYR A 400 -19.81 13.62 -5.86
N LEU A 401 -18.94 14.60 -5.66
CA LEU A 401 -19.31 15.95 -5.29
C LEU A 401 -19.23 16.84 -6.54
N ILE A 402 -20.33 17.51 -6.88
CA ILE A 402 -20.42 18.44 -8.00
C ILE A 402 -20.78 19.81 -7.43
N THR A 403 -19.83 20.73 -7.45
CA THR A 403 -19.98 22.12 -7.02
C THR A 403 -19.92 23.06 -8.23
N ASP A 404 -20.84 24.01 -8.27
CA ASP A 404 -20.97 25.04 -9.32
C ASP A 404 -20.11 26.28 -9.03
#